data_AF-A0A5D0EN31-F1
#
_entry.id   AF-A0A5D0EN31-F1
#
_cell.length_a   1.000
_cell.length_b   1.000
_cell.length_c   1.000
_cell.angle_alpha   90.00
_cell.angle_beta   90.00
_cell.angle_gamma   90.00
#
_symmetry.space_group_name_H-M   'P 1'
#
loop_
_entity.id
_entity.type
_entity.pdbx_description
1 polymer ?
#
loop_
_entity_poly.entity_id
_entity_poly.type
_entity_poly.pdbx_seq_one_letter_code
_entity_poly.pdbx_strand_id
1 'polypeptide(L)'
;MLYIPQTNPGRYVSSIVALNVHSPNGTGDWHSAAALNDDAYPQDFYIYGESQKRNTNHLLGNLGVIDGTQRLNEMGYYPENYPVWLADHPRACVDYLYTAVLQTGSLGEVMLDEWFPSDEDKQSVYDLLNQLEPNLTEQERENLQLWKRKNPIM
;
A
#
# COMPACT_ATOMS: atom_id res chain seq x y z
N MET A 1 19.09 -0.51 7.36
CA MET A 1 17.98 -0.17 6.45
C MET A 1 17.30 -1.47 6.13
N LEU A 2 15.98 -1.45 6.09
CA LEU A 2 15.15 -2.60 5.75
C LEU A 2 15.66 -3.27 4.46
N TYR A 3 15.90 -4.59 4.53
CA TYR A 3 16.31 -5.37 3.37
C TYR A 3 15.18 -5.43 2.34
N ILE A 4 15.45 -5.03 1.09
CA ILE A 4 14.48 -5.16 0.00
C ILE A 4 15.00 -6.23 -0.98
N PRO A 5 14.31 -7.37 -1.14
CA PRO A 5 14.70 -8.39 -2.11
C PRO A 5 14.51 -7.87 -3.55
N GLN A 6 15.00 -8.63 -4.55
CA GLN A 6 14.72 -8.30 -5.95
C GLN A 6 13.21 -8.15 -6.20
N THR A 7 12.78 -7.00 -6.69
CA THR A 7 11.38 -6.72 -7.01
C THR A 7 11.16 -6.61 -8.52
N ASN A 8 9.90 -6.67 -8.95
CA ASN A 8 9.41 -6.44 -10.30
C ASN A 8 7.95 -5.94 -10.22
N PRO A 9 7.30 -5.51 -11.32
CA PRO A 9 5.92 -5.01 -11.25
C PRO A 9 4.90 -5.99 -10.64
N GLY A 10 5.14 -7.31 -10.75
CA GLY A 10 4.33 -8.36 -10.15
C GLY A 10 4.74 -8.74 -8.73
N ARG A 11 5.90 -8.29 -8.21
CA ARG A 11 6.38 -8.52 -6.84
C ARG A 11 7.09 -7.27 -6.32
N TYR A 12 6.42 -6.50 -5.48
CA TYR A 12 6.80 -5.12 -5.15
C TYR A 12 6.67 -4.85 -3.63
N VAL A 13 7.27 -3.74 -3.19
CA VAL A 13 7.13 -3.24 -1.82
C VAL A 13 5.78 -2.55 -1.65
N SER A 14 5.03 -2.84 -0.59
CA SER A 14 3.73 -2.22 -0.29
C SER A 14 3.53 -2.03 1.22
N SER A 15 2.29 -1.88 1.67
CA SER A 15 1.92 -1.73 3.08
C SER A 15 2.57 -0.49 3.72
N ILE A 16 2.71 -0.48 5.05
CA ILE A 16 3.27 0.61 5.85
C ILE A 16 4.66 1.05 5.34
N VAL A 17 5.47 0.15 4.78
CA VAL A 17 6.78 0.52 4.22
C VAL A 17 6.61 1.45 3.02
N ALA A 18 5.79 1.09 2.04
CA ALA A 18 5.54 1.93 0.88
C ALA A 18 4.77 3.22 1.21
N LEU A 19 3.88 3.20 2.21
CA LEU A 19 3.21 4.41 2.72
C LEU A 19 4.17 5.45 3.29
N ASN A 20 5.36 5.02 3.75
CA ASN A 20 6.40 5.91 4.25
C ASN A 20 7.43 6.31 3.16
N VAL A 21 7.22 5.95 1.89
CA VAL A 21 8.02 6.45 0.76
C VAL A 21 7.27 7.59 0.07
N HIS A 22 7.96 8.68 -0.26
CA HIS A 22 7.34 9.82 -0.95
C HIS A 22 6.68 9.39 -2.27
N SER A 23 5.40 9.68 -2.40
CA SER A 23 4.61 9.39 -3.59
C SER A 23 4.88 10.41 -4.72
N PRO A 24 4.59 10.07 -5.98
CA PRO A 24 4.68 11.01 -7.09
C PRO A 24 3.87 12.29 -6.90
N ASN A 25 2.75 12.22 -6.16
CA ASN A 25 1.86 13.36 -5.92
C ASN A 25 2.25 14.15 -4.66
N GLY A 26 3.39 13.84 -4.03
CA GLY A 26 3.85 14.52 -2.83
C GLY A 26 3.14 14.07 -1.55
N THR A 27 2.41 12.95 -1.58
CA THR A 27 1.86 12.28 -0.39
C THR A 27 2.84 11.24 0.15
N GLY A 28 2.60 10.70 1.35
CA GLY A 28 3.56 9.81 2.04
C GLY A 28 4.50 10.56 2.98
N ASP A 29 5.40 9.83 3.64
CA ASP A 29 6.11 10.23 4.89
C ASP A 29 5.17 10.36 6.09
N TRP A 30 4.28 9.37 6.22
CA TRP A 30 3.14 9.50 7.09
C TRP A 30 3.47 9.39 8.59
N HIS A 31 4.55 8.71 8.99
CA HIS A 31 4.81 8.53 10.41
C HIS A 31 6.25 8.40 10.86
N SER A 32 7.12 7.70 10.11
CA SER A 32 8.46 7.48 10.61
C SER A 32 9.42 6.92 9.57
N ALA A 33 10.58 7.55 9.47
CA ALA A 33 11.79 6.96 8.92
C ALA A 33 12.11 5.56 9.51
N ALA A 34 11.57 5.24 10.70
CA ALA A 34 11.71 3.92 11.31
C ALA A 34 11.06 2.78 10.51
N ALA A 35 10.09 3.06 9.64
CA ALA A 35 9.50 2.03 8.77
C ALA A 35 10.51 1.45 7.76
N LEU A 36 11.60 2.18 7.48
CA LEU A 36 12.69 1.79 6.60
C LEU A 36 13.95 1.37 7.38
N ASN A 37 13.88 1.28 8.72
CA ASN A 37 14.97 0.78 9.54
C ASN A 37 15.16 -0.72 9.34
N ASP A 38 16.36 -1.18 9.70
CA ASP A 38 16.63 -2.62 9.73
C ASP A 38 15.68 -3.32 10.70
N ASP A 39 15.24 -4.53 10.36
CA ASP A 39 14.30 -5.35 11.14
C ASP A 39 12.98 -4.66 11.56
N ALA A 40 12.58 -3.56 10.92
CA ALA A 40 11.34 -2.84 11.26
C ALA A 40 10.09 -3.70 11.08
N TYR A 41 10.07 -4.53 10.02
CA TYR A 41 8.98 -5.44 9.69
C TYR A 41 9.53 -6.73 9.09
N PRO A 42 8.84 -7.88 9.26
CA PRO A 42 9.18 -9.10 8.53
C PRO A 42 8.88 -8.94 7.03
N GLN A 43 9.64 -9.63 6.18
CA GLN A 43 9.54 -9.46 4.72
C GLN A 43 8.14 -9.74 4.15
N ASP A 44 7.43 -10.73 4.71
CA ASP A 44 6.06 -11.07 4.30
C ASP A 44 5.01 -10.02 4.68
N PHE A 45 5.39 -9.01 5.47
CA PHE A 45 4.55 -7.87 5.79
C PHE A 45 4.55 -6.78 4.71
N TYR A 46 5.68 -6.55 4.02
CA TYR A 46 5.82 -5.45 3.07
C TYR A 46 6.15 -5.87 1.65
N ILE A 47 6.45 -7.14 1.37
CA ILE A 47 6.59 -7.64 0.01
C ILE A 47 5.28 -8.28 -0.44
N TYR A 48 4.66 -7.67 -1.45
CA TYR A 48 3.39 -8.06 -2.02
C TYR A 48 3.57 -8.66 -3.41
N GLY A 49 2.57 -9.42 -3.85
CA GLY A 49 2.44 -9.87 -5.23
C GLY A 49 2.73 -11.37 -5.42
N GLU A 50 3.29 -11.73 -6.56
CA GLU A 50 3.46 -13.12 -7.00
C GLU A 50 4.24 -13.98 -5.99
N SER A 51 3.67 -15.15 -5.69
CA SER A 51 4.22 -16.12 -4.73
C SER A 51 4.43 -15.57 -3.31
N GLN A 52 3.80 -14.44 -2.96
CA GLN A 52 3.81 -13.89 -1.60
C GLN A 52 2.50 -14.23 -0.87
N LYS A 53 2.58 -14.25 0.46
CA LYS A 53 1.40 -14.43 1.33
C LYS A 53 0.36 -13.32 1.11
N ARG A 54 0.83 -12.10 0.87
CA ARG A 54 0.01 -10.92 0.58
C ARG A 54 0.08 -10.65 -0.91
N ASN A 55 -1.04 -10.79 -1.60
CA ASN A 55 -1.08 -10.65 -3.06
C ASN A 55 -2.40 -10.05 -3.53
N THR A 56 -2.34 -8.84 -4.08
CA THR A 56 -3.47 -8.10 -4.65
C THR A 56 -3.42 -7.99 -6.17
N ASN A 57 -2.49 -8.69 -6.84
CA ASN A 57 -2.36 -8.63 -8.30
C ASN A 57 -3.62 -9.13 -9.02
N HIS A 58 -4.35 -10.07 -8.43
CA HIS A 58 -5.63 -10.55 -8.96
C HIS A 58 -6.75 -9.50 -8.91
N LEU A 59 -6.58 -8.43 -8.11
CA LEU A 59 -7.55 -7.35 -7.96
C LEU A 59 -7.20 -6.13 -8.79
N LEU A 60 -5.93 -5.74 -8.82
CA LEU A 60 -5.46 -4.47 -9.38
C LEU A 60 -4.34 -4.63 -10.42
N GLY A 61 -3.83 -5.85 -10.62
CA GLY A 61 -2.62 -6.07 -11.41
C GLY A 61 -1.47 -5.17 -10.92
N ASN A 62 -0.84 -4.48 -11.87
CA ASN A 62 0.26 -3.56 -11.61
C ASN A 62 -0.19 -2.09 -11.44
N LEU A 63 -1.50 -1.83 -11.33
CA LEU A 63 -2.01 -0.46 -11.19
C LEU A 63 -1.49 0.21 -9.92
N GLY A 64 -0.83 1.36 -10.04
CA GLY A 64 -0.19 2.04 -8.92
C GLY A 64 1.11 1.39 -8.44
N VAL A 65 1.67 0.42 -9.16
CA VAL A 65 3.03 -0.10 -8.91
C VAL A 65 4.01 0.70 -9.78
N ILE A 66 5.00 1.33 -9.15
CA ILE A 66 5.95 2.26 -9.76
C ILE A 66 7.40 1.86 -9.50
N ASP A 67 8.33 2.35 -10.32
CA ASP A 67 9.75 2.35 -9.98
C ASP A 67 10.01 3.44 -8.92
N GLY A 68 10.35 2.99 -7.72
CA GLY A 68 10.62 3.85 -6.56
C GLY A 68 12.11 4.02 -6.26
N THR A 69 13.01 3.51 -7.10
CA THR A 69 14.46 3.51 -6.84
C THR A 69 14.98 4.92 -6.57
N GLN A 70 14.64 5.88 -7.44
CA GLN A 70 15.08 7.27 -7.28
C GLN A 70 14.51 7.91 -6.00
N ARG A 71 13.25 7.62 -5.65
CA ARG A 71 12.59 8.16 -4.46
C ARG A 71 13.26 7.69 -3.18
N LEU A 72 13.56 6.40 -3.10
CA LEU A 72 14.31 5.85 -1.98
C LEU A 72 15.69 6.50 -1.86
N ASN A 73 16.40 6.65 -2.98
CA ASN A 73 17.72 7.31 -3.00
C ASN A 73 17.64 8.78 -2.54
N GLU A 74 16.62 9.52 -2.98
CA GLU A 74 16.38 10.92 -2.56
C GLU A 74 16.07 11.04 -1.07
N MET A 75 15.46 10.01 -0.48
CA MET A 75 15.25 9.88 0.96
C MET A 75 16.49 9.39 1.72
N GLY A 76 17.60 9.11 1.03
CA GLY A 76 18.85 8.62 1.63
C GLY A 76 18.91 7.10 1.85
N TYR A 77 17.98 6.35 1.28
CA TYR A 77 17.94 4.89 1.33
C TYR A 77 18.43 4.29 0.01
N TYR A 78 19.43 3.42 0.08
CA TYR A 78 20.10 2.86 -1.10
C TYR A 78 20.02 1.33 -1.09
N PRO A 79 18.88 0.74 -1.52
CA PRO A 79 18.69 -0.72 -1.57
C PRO A 79 19.79 -1.44 -2.36
N GLU A 80 20.20 -2.62 -1.88
CA GLU A 80 21.18 -3.47 -2.57
C GLU A 80 20.65 -3.96 -3.93
N ASN A 81 19.37 -4.33 -3.99
CA ASN A 81 18.71 -4.78 -5.21
C ASN A 81 18.01 -3.61 -5.89
N TYR A 82 18.24 -3.44 -7.20
CA TYR A 82 17.62 -2.40 -8.02
C TYR A 82 17.24 -2.95 -9.42
N PRO A 83 16.21 -2.37 -10.09
CA PRO A 83 15.30 -1.33 -9.59
C PRO A 83 14.39 -1.85 -8.46
N VAL A 84 13.93 -0.93 -7.60
CA VAL A 84 12.92 -1.22 -6.57
C VAL A 84 11.54 -0.82 -7.05
N TRP A 85 10.69 -1.81 -7.27
CA TRP A 85 9.28 -1.63 -7.55
C TRP A 85 8.50 -1.53 -6.24
N LEU A 86 7.65 -0.52 -6.13
CA LEU A 86 6.83 -0.28 -4.96
C LEU A 86 5.44 0.25 -5.33
N ALA A 87 4.47 0.00 -4.47
CA ALA A 87 3.14 0.60 -4.54
C ALA A 87 3.24 2.11 -4.26
N ASP A 88 2.64 2.93 -5.12
CA ASP A 88 2.39 4.33 -4.80
C ASP A 88 1.45 4.45 -3.60
N HIS A 89 1.32 5.66 -3.07
CA HIS A 89 0.67 5.86 -1.77
C HIS A 89 -0.79 5.36 -1.74
N PRO A 90 -1.65 5.64 -2.75
CA PRO A 90 -2.99 5.07 -2.79
C PRO A 90 -2.99 3.54 -2.92
N ARG A 91 -2.12 2.97 -3.77
CA ARG A 91 -2.00 1.51 -3.92
C ARG A 91 -1.56 0.84 -2.62
N ALA A 92 -0.59 1.42 -1.92
CA ALA A 92 -0.07 0.90 -0.66
C ALA A 92 -1.15 0.89 0.43
N CYS A 93 -1.98 1.94 0.48
CA CYS A 93 -3.14 2.01 1.36
C CYS A 93 -4.14 0.89 1.04
N VAL A 94 -4.50 0.72 -0.23
CA VAL A 94 -5.47 -0.30 -0.66
C VAL A 94 -4.97 -1.71 -0.42
N ASP A 95 -3.69 -1.97 -0.69
CA ASP A 95 -3.05 -3.25 -0.42
C ASP A 95 -3.11 -3.61 1.06
N TYR A 96 -2.80 -2.65 1.94
CA TYR A 96 -2.90 -2.87 3.37
C TYR A 96 -4.35 -3.01 3.81
N LEU A 97 -5.25 -2.15 3.36
CA LEU A 97 -6.69 -2.22 3.63
C LEU A 97 -7.26 -3.60 3.27
N TYR A 98 -6.92 -4.14 2.10
CA TYR A 98 -7.36 -5.46 1.68
C TYR A 98 -6.94 -6.53 2.70
N THR A 99 -5.64 -6.58 3.03
CA THR A 99 -5.09 -7.62 3.91
C THR A 99 -5.42 -7.45 5.39
N ALA A 100 -5.54 -6.21 5.88
CA ALA A 100 -5.72 -5.90 7.28
C ALA A 100 -7.20 -5.75 7.67
N VAL A 101 -8.06 -5.36 6.73
CA VAL A 101 -9.49 -5.07 6.98
C VAL A 101 -10.40 -5.98 6.17
N LEU A 102 -10.28 -6.01 4.85
CA LEU A 102 -11.27 -6.70 4.01
C LEU A 102 -11.24 -8.22 4.22
N GLN A 103 -10.05 -8.80 4.39
CA GLN A 103 -9.87 -10.22 4.67
C GLN A 103 -10.16 -10.63 6.13
N THR A 104 -10.17 -9.69 7.08
CA THR A 104 -10.22 -10.01 8.52
C THR A 104 -11.47 -9.50 9.23
N GLY A 105 -12.13 -8.47 8.68
CA GLY A 105 -13.19 -7.71 9.35
C GLY A 105 -12.70 -6.69 10.39
N SER A 106 -11.39 -6.47 10.56
CA SER A 106 -10.86 -5.49 11.53
C SER A 106 -11.01 -4.06 11.02
N LEU A 107 -12.18 -3.44 11.23
CA LEU A 107 -12.52 -2.10 10.71
C LEU A 107 -11.72 -0.93 11.33
N GLY A 108 -10.73 -1.20 12.18
CA GLY A 108 -9.94 -0.20 12.91
C GLY A 108 -8.54 0.06 12.35
N GLU A 109 -8.07 -0.73 11.39
CA GLU A 109 -6.65 -0.74 10.98
C GLU A 109 -6.29 0.38 9.99
N VAL A 110 -7.27 0.90 9.24
CA VAL A 110 -7.03 1.88 8.17
C VAL A 110 -8.04 3.00 8.27
N MET A 111 -7.56 4.22 8.50
CA MET A 111 -8.37 5.44 8.56
C MET A 111 -7.82 6.46 7.57
N LEU A 112 -8.61 6.85 6.56
CA LEU A 112 -8.12 7.73 5.50
C LEU A 112 -7.80 9.14 6.00
N ASP A 113 -8.57 9.67 6.94
CA ASP A 113 -8.31 10.99 7.53
C ASP A 113 -7.00 11.05 8.29
N GLU A 114 -6.55 9.88 8.77
CA GLU A 114 -5.24 9.78 9.36
C GLU A 114 -4.18 9.86 8.23
N TRP A 115 -4.35 9.11 7.12
CA TRP A 115 -3.28 8.79 6.15
C TRP A 115 -3.17 9.77 4.98
N PHE A 116 -4.27 10.47 4.67
CA PHE A 116 -4.41 11.29 3.48
C PHE A 116 -4.89 12.69 3.89
N PRO A 117 -4.08 13.74 3.63
CA PRO A 117 -4.35 15.08 4.13
C PRO A 117 -5.46 15.80 3.35
N SER A 118 -5.71 15.41 2.09
CA SER A 118 -6.69 16.05 1.21
C SER A 118 -7.76 15.06 0.72
N ASP A 119 -8.95 15.58 0.42
CA ASP A 119 -10.03 14.75 -0.13
C ASP A 119 -9.73 14.26 -1.56
N GLU A 120 -8.89 14.98 -2.32
CA GLU A 120 -8.37 14.53 -3.62
C GLU A 120 -7.51 13.27 -3.46
N ASP A 121 -6.63 13.23 -2.45
CA ASP A 121 -5.82 12.04 -2.22
C ASP A 121 -6.68 10.87 -1.71
N LYS A 122 -7.70 11.14 -0.87
CA LYS A 122 -8.68 10.11 -0.47
C LYS A 122 -9.46 9.58 -1.68
N GLN A 123 -9.81 10.45 -2.62
CA GLN A 123 -10.50 10.05 -3.85
C GLN A 123 -9.67 9.06 -4.67
N SER A 124 -8.35 9.25 -4.75
CA SER A 124 -7.47 8.30 -5.45
C SER A 124 -7.49 6.88 -4.84
N VAL A 125 -7.69 6.75 -3.52
CA VAL A 125 -7.91 5.46 -2.86
C VAL A 125 -9.27 4.88 -3.27
N TYR A 126 -10.32 5.69 -3.27
CA TYR A 126 -11.65 5.26 -3.68
C TYR A 126 -11.72 4.83 -5.15
N ASP A 127 -10.94 5.45 -6.02
CA ASP A 127 -10.86 5.09 -7.43
C ASP A 127 -10.24 3.69 -7.62
N LEU A 128 -9.26 3.32 -6.79
CA LEU A 128 -8.73 1.96 -6.73
C LEU A 128 -9.75 0.97 -6.12
N LEU A 129 -10.45 1.38 -5.06
CA LEU A 129 -11.49 0.56 -4.44
C LEU A 129 -12.63 0.24 -5.42
N ASN A 130 -13.03 1.20 -6.25
CA ASN A 130 -14.05 1.00 -7.27
C ASN A 130 -13.61 -0.01 -8.34
N GLN A 131 -12.31 -0.11 -8.62
CA GLN A 131 -11.76 -1.07 -9.59
C GLN A 131 -11.64 -2.48 -9.03
N LEU A 132 -11.26 -2.64 -7.75
CA LEU A 132 -11.16 -3.96 -7.13
C LEU A 132 -12.50 -4.52 -6.66
N GLU A 133 -13.48 -3.67 -6.30
CA GLU A 133 -14.76 -4.09 -5.71
C GLU A 133 -15.51 -5.17 -6.52
N PRO A 134 -15.56 -5.15 -7.86
CA PRO A 134 -16.18 -6.23 -8.65
C PRO A 134 -15.55 -7.61 -8.41
N ASN A 135 -14.24 -7.66 -8.10
CA ASN A 135 -13.47 -8.90 -7.92
C ASN A 135 -13.45 -9.40 -6.47
N LEU A 136 -14.07 -8.68 -5.53
CA LEU A 136 -14.17 -9.10 -4.14
C LEU A 136 -15.19 -10.22 -3.93
N THR A 137 -14.92 -11.08 -2.96
CA THR A 137 -15.92 -11.98 -2.39
C THR A 137 -17.05 -11.20 -1.71
N GLU A 138 -18.18 -11.86 -1.42
CA GLU A 138 -19.30 -11.25 -0.70
C GLU A 138 -18.86 -10.71 0.66
N GLN A 139 -18.11 -11.50 1.43
CA GLN A 139 -17.63 -11.10 2.76
C GLN A 139 -16.68 -9.89 2.71
N GLU A 140 -15.73 -9.87 1.78
CA GLU A 140 -14.81 -8.74 1.61
C GLU A 140 -15.55 -7.47 1.18
N ARG A 141 -16.59 -7.62 0.34
CA ARG A 141 -17.45 -6.51 -0.09
C ARG A 141 -18.26 -5.96 1.07
N GLU A 142 -18.83 -6.80 1.93
CA GLU A 142 -19.51 -6.36 3.15
C GLU A 142 -18.56 -5.58 4.06
N ASN A 143 -17.35 -6.10 4.28
CA ASN A 143 -16.31 -5.42 5.06
C ASN A 143 -15.95 -4.06 4.45
N LEU A 144 -15.83 -3.98 3.12
CA LEU A 144 -15.58 -2.72 2.40
C LEU A 144 -16.70 -1.71 2.64
N GLN A 145 -17.97 -2.13 2.56
CA GLN A 145 -19.10 -1.23 2.81
C GLN A 145 -19.15 -0.73 4.25
N LEU A 146 -18.83 -1.59 5.23
CA LEU A 146 -18.72 -1.18 6.63
C LEU A 146 -17.55 -0.23 6.87
N TRP A 147 -16.41 -0.47 6.22
CA TRP A 147 -15.25 0.41 6.30
C TRP A 147 -15.51 1.78 5.66
N LYS A 148 -16.16 1.83 4.48
CA LYS A 148 -16.54 3.08 3.78
C LYS A 148 -17.40 4.00 4.67
N ARG A 149 -18.29 3.44 5.51
CA ARG A 149 -19.10 4.22 6.47
C ARG A 149 -18.27 4.94 7.53
N LYS A 150 -17.08 4.42 7.86
CA LYS A 150 -16.14 5.05 8.80
C LYS A 150 -15.15 5.99 8.12
N ASN A 151 -15.04 5.94 6.80
CA ASN A 151 -14.05 6.65 6.00
C ASN A 151 -14.72 7.44 4.85
N PRO A 152 -15.71 8.32 5.13
CA PRO A 152 -16.37 9.07 4.07
C PRO A 152 -15.41 10.07 3.41
N ILE A 153 -15.54 10.25 2.09
CA ILE A 153 -15.01 11.44 1.41
C ILE A 153 -16.11 12.51 1.53
N MET A 154 -15.81 13.64 2.17
CA MET A 154 -16.75 14.75 2.34
C MET A 154 -16.67 15.75 1.21
#